data_AF-A0A0M0KCF5-F1
#
_entry.id   AF-A0A0M0KCF5-F1
#
_cell.length_a   1.000
_cell.length_b   1.000
_cell.length_c   1.000
_cell.angle_alpha   90.00
_cell.angle_beta   90.00
_cell.angle_gamma   90.00
#
_symmetry.space_group_name_H-M   'P 1'
#
loop_
_entity.id
_entity.type
_entity.pdbx_description
1 polymer ?
#
loop_
_entity_poly.entity_id
_entity_poly.type
_entity_poly.pdbx_seq_one_letter_code
_entity_poly.pdbx_strand_id
1 'polypeptide(L)'
;MNRGKAYQLDKSLQYVCLASKFDEMSSFQTEVQPLYMEKELRQQREQMFELLDSYLKKHFDHLILFTKGDLFVILIGFSYYNDAVEKMFIDAIRDIQQELTQILDFSFSFGVSNYTERVTDIATAFQEAVDALRSGYRENKKRFIKTYRIKEMTELFKSIPQQKLKEFYQSSLKDLAFPETKEKQDLLETLDSFLNHHCQISETAKSMFIHRNTVIYRIKKCEES
;
A
#
# COMPACT_ATOMS: atom_id res chain seq x y z
N MET A 1 15.88 -10.43 -22.59
CA MET A 1 17.31 -10.68 -22.33
C MET A 1 17.49 -10.71 -20.82
N ASN A 2 17.75 -11.89 -20.28
CA ASN A 2 17.91 -12.18 -18.85
C ASN A 2 19.18 -11.48 -18.33
N ARG A 3 19.07 -10.49 -17.44
CA ARG A 3 20.24 -9.83 -16.82
C ARG A 3 20.05 -9.65 -15.33
N GLY A 4 19.89 -10.77 -14.62
CA GLY A 4 20.15 -10.91 -13.19
C GLY A 4 21.63 -11.16 -12.88
N LYS A 5 22.57 -10.68 -13.72
CA LYS A 5 24.01 -10.77 -13.43
C LYS A 5 24.49 -9.45 -12.82
N ALA A 6 24.67 -9.49 -11.50
CA ALA A 6 25.42 -8.55 -10.67
C ALA A 6 24.92 -7.09 -10.70
N TYR A 7 23.71 -6.85 -10.16
CA TYR A 7 23.40 -5.52 -9.65
C TYR A 7 24.42 -5.23 -8.55
N GLN A 8 25.28 -4.22 -8.77
CA GLN A 8 26.29 -3.73 -7.82
C GLN A 8 25.61 -3.05 -6.64
N LEU A 9 24.73 -3.78 -5.95
CA LEU A 9 24.03 -3.31 -4.77
C LEU A 9 25.07 -3.14 -3.68
N ASP A 10 25.24 -1.90 -3.27
CA ASP A 10 26.15 -1.51 -2.22
C ASP A 10 25.48 -1.79 -0.88
N LYS A 11 26.09 -2.69 -0.10
CA LYS A 11 25.59 -3.09 1.21
C LYS A 11 25.65 -1.97 2.26
N SER A 12 26.35 -0.87 1.96
CA SER A 12 26.43 0.31 2.82
C SER A 12 25.28 1.29 2.61
N LEU A 13 24.49 1.13 1.54
CA LEU A 13 23.37 2.01 1.22
C LEU A 13 22.04 1.45 1.72
N GLN A 14 21.16 2.38 2.08
CA GLN A 14 19.75 2.13 2.31
C GLN A 14 18.99 2.31 0.99
N TYR A 15 18.14 1.35 0.63
CA TYR A 15 17.44 1.35 -0.64
C TYR A 15 15.96 1.63 -0.48
N VAL A 16 15.42 2.51 -1.33
CA VAL A 16 13.98 2.62 -1.57
C VAL A 16 13.64 1.99 -2.92
N CYS A 17 12.58 1.20 -2.96
CA CYS A 17 12.05 0.64 -4.18
C CYS A 17 10.85 1.45 -4.66
N LEU A 18 10.80 1.75 -5.95
CA LEU A 18 9.60 2.22 -6.63
C LEU A 18 9.15 1.19 -7.66
N ALA A 19 7.85 1.02 -7.75
CA ALA A 19 7.19 0.29 -8.83
C ALA A 19 6.39 1.31 -9.64
N SER A 20 6.59 1.34 -10.95
CA SER A 20 5.96 2.31 -11.83
C SER A 20 5.33 1.66 -13.06
N LYS A 21 4.30 2.32 -13.57
CA LYS A 21 3.63 2.07 -14.84
C LYS A 21 3.27 3.40 -15.47
N PHE A 22 3.17 3.43 -16.79
CA PHE A 22 2.49 4.52 -17.50
C PHE A 22 0.99 4.19 -17.64
N ASP A 23 0.15 5.20 -17.46
CA ASP A 23 -1.27 5.05 -17.11
C ASP A 23 -2.21 4.74 -18.28
N GLU A 24 -1.72 4.72 -19.52
CA GLU A 24 -2.52 4.32 -20.70
C GLU A 24 -2.57 2.80 -20.89
N MET A 25 -1.55 2.06 -20.44
CA MET A 25 -1.56 0.60 -20.53
C MET A 25 -2.29 -0.10 -19.39
N SER A 26 -2.85 0.63 -18.42
CA SER A 26 -3.67 0.02 -17.35
C SER A 26 -5.09 -0.36 -17.79
N SER A 27 -5.53 0.06 -18.99
CA SER A 27 -6.87 -0.23 -19.54
C SER A 27 -6.92 -1.39 -20.54
N PHE A 28 -5.89 -2.24 -20.65
CA PHE A 28 -5.98 -3.45 -21.46
C PHE A 28 -6.04 -4.71 -20.60
N GLN A 29 -7.29 -5.12 -20.37
CA GLN A 29 -7.66 -6.47 -20.03
C GLN A 29 -7.11 -7.44 -21.09
N THR A 30 -6.52 -8.52 -20.62
CA THR A 30 -6.57 -9.92 -21.09
C THR A 30 -7.24 -10.23 -22.44
N GLU A 31 -6.80 -9.64 -23.55
CA GLU A 31 -7.11 -10.13 -24.90
C GLU A 31 -5.82 -10.48 -25.63
N VAL A 32 -5.85 -11.57 -26.40
CA VAL A 32 -4.75 -11.98 -27.28
C VAL A 32 -4.56 -10.89 -28.32
N GLN A 33 -3.56 -10.03 -28.11
CA GLN A 33 -3.28 -8.93 -29.01
C GLN A 33 -2.56 -9.44 -30.27
N PRO A 34 -2.86 -8.89 -31.45
CA PRO A 34 -2.16 -9.25 -32.67
C PRO A 34 -0.65 -9.03 -32.56
N LEU A 35 0.15 -9.91 -33.17
CA LEU A 35 1.63 -9.89 -33.08
C LEU A 35 2.27 -8.55 -33.46
N TYR A 36 1.66 -7.79 -34.38
CA TYR A 36 2.12 -6.45 -34.76
C TYR A 36 1.91 -5.42 -33.65
N MET A 37 0.81 -5.51 -32.91
CA MET A 37 0.51 -4.66 -31.75
C MET A 37 1.49 -4.96 -30.61
N GLU A 38 1.79 -6.23 -30.34
CA GLU A 38 2.79 -6.61 -29.31
C GLU A 38 4.18 -6.02 -29.59
N LYS A 39 4.58 -5.95 -30.87
CA LYS A 39 5.86 -5.37 -31.28
C LYS A 39 5.91 -3.86 -31.03
N GLU A 40 4.82 -3.16 -31.34
CA GLU A 40 4.70 -1.72 -31.15
C GLU A 40 4.67 -1.35 -29.66
N LEU A 41 3.88 -2.07 -28.85
CA LEU A 41 3.83 -1.89 -27.39
C LEU A 41 5.20 -2.15 -26.75
N ARG A 42 5.93 -3.16 -27.25
CA ARG A 42 7.29 -3.42 -26.78
C ARG A 42 8.25 -2.28 -27.11
N GLN A 43 8.18 -1.73 -28.32
CA GLN A 43 8.99 -0.60 -28.74
C GLN A 43 8.68 0.65 -27.91
N GLN A 44 7.39 0.95 -27.69
CA GLN A 44 6.98 2.04 -26.81
C GLN A 44 7.52 1.85 -25.38
N ARG A 45 7.41 0.64 -24.84
CA ARG A 45 7.94 0.33 -23.50
C ARG A 45 9.46 0.51 -23.41
N GLU A 46 10.20 0.11 -24.45
CA GLU A 46 11.65 0.32 -24.52
C GLU A 46 11.98 1.83 -24.59
N GLN A 47 11.25 2.63 -25.35
CA GLN A 47 11.41 4.09 -25.37
C GLN A 47 11.10 4.73 -24.01
N MET A 48 10.03 4.28 -23.35
CA MET A 48 9.66 4.76 -22.02
C MET A 48 10.68 4.39 -20.95
N PHE A 49 11.28 3.20 -21.07
CA PHE A 49 12.38 2.79 -20.22
C PHE A 49 13.57 3.75 -20.34
N GLU A 50 14.03 4.00 -21.56
CA GLU A 50 15.18 4.87 -21.82
C GLU A 50 14.92 6.31 -21.35
N LEU A 51 13.71 6.82 -21.59
CA LEU A 51 13.34 8.15 -21.14
C LEU A 51 13.34 8.24 -19.61
N LEU A 52 12.64 7.33 -18.93
CA LEU A 52 12.59 7.28 -17.47
C LEU A 52 14.00 7.12 -16.86
N ASP A 53 14.83 6.24 -17.42
CA ASP A 53 16.22 6.04 -17.01
C ASP A 53 17.03 7.34 -17.11
N SER A 54 16.94 8.03 -18.25
CA SER A 54 17.68 9.26 -18.51
C SER A 54 17.32 10.40 -17.57
N TYR A 55 16.05 10.49 -17.15
CA TYR A 55 15.60 11.49 -16.19
C TYR A 55 16.03 11.11 -14.77
N LEU A 56 15.80 9.88 -14.35
CA LEU A 56 16.19 9.43 -13.00
C LEU A 56 17.69 9.58 -12.76
N LYS A 57 18.54 9.27 -13.75
CA LYS A 57 20.01 9.40 -13.63
C LYS A 57 20.51 10.83 -13.48
N LYS A 58 19.71 11.84 -13.83
CA LYS A 58 20.05 13.26 -13.57
C LYS A 58 19.88 13.65 -12.11
N HIS A 59 19.04 12.93 -11.37
CA HIS A 59 18.66 13.25 -9.99
C HIS A 59 19.28 12.28 -8.96
N PHE A 60 19.67 11.07 -9.38
CA PHE A 60 20.10 10.02 -8.45
C PHE A 60 21.36 9.30 -8.92
N ASP A 61 22.40 9.33 -8.09
CA ASP A 61 23.70 8.72 -8.38
C ASP A 61 23.66 7.18 -8.25
N HIS A 62 22.94 6.67 -7.25
CA HIS A 62 22.84 5.24 -6.95
C HIS A 62 21.50 4.66 -7.43
N LEU A 63 21.31 4.68 -8.74
CA LEU A 63 20.08 4.22 -9.40
C LEU A 63 20.26 2.84 -10.07
N ILE A 64 19.29 1.97 -9.86
CA ILE A 64 19.09 0.76 -10.67
C ILE A 64 17.66 0.76 -11.20
N LEU A 65 17.50 0.75 -12.52
CA LEU A 65 16.21 0.62 -13.19
C LEU A 65 16.18 -0.67 -14.03
N PHE A 66 15.12 -1.44 -13.91
CA PHE A 66 14.87 -2.63 -14.72
C PHE A 66 13.37 -2.86 -14.93
N THR A 67 13.01 -3.81 -15.81
CA THR A 67 11.61 -4.21 -16.04
C THR A 67 11.31 -5.57 -15.42
N LYS A 68 10.12 -5.70 -14.82
CA LYS A 68 9.59 -6.97 -14.33
C LYS A 68 8.12 -7.09 -14.74
N GLY A 69 7.86 -7.91 -15.76
CA GLY A 69 6.55 -7.95 -16.41
C GLY A 69 6.28 -6.64 -17.14
N ASP A 70 5.21 -5.96 -16.75
CA ASP A 70 4.80 -4.64 -17.25
C ASP A 70 5.20 -3.48 -16.31
N LEU A 71 5.93 -3.78 -15.23
CA LEU A 71 6.40 -2.80 -14.27
C LEU A 71 7.80 -2.30 -14.62
N PHE A 72 8.01 -0.99 -14.44
CA PHE A 72 9.32 -0.39 -14.26
C PHE A 72 9.65 -0.45 -12.76
N VAL A 73 10.77 -1.09 -12.44
CA VAL A 73 11.24 -1.27 -11.06
C VAL A 73 12.48 -0.44 -10.87
N ILE A 74 12.42 0.48 -9.92
CA ILE A 74 13.46 1.46 -9.65
C ILE A 74 13.96 1.22 -8.23
N LEU A 75 15.26 1.05 -8.05
CA LEU A 75 15.92 1.03 -6.75
C LEU A 75 16.83 2.25 -6.66
N ILE A 76 16.66 3.02 -5.60
CA ILE A 76 17.49 4.20 -5.33
C ILE A 76 18.18 4.00 -3.99
N GLY A 77 19.51 4.07 -4.02
CA GLY A 77 20.37 3.94 -2.83
C GLY A 77 20.67 5.29 -2.20
N PHE A 78 20.63 5.35 -0.87
CA PHE A 78 20.94 6.51 -0.05
C PHE A 78 21.96 6.11 1.01
N SER A 79 22.94 6.97 1.28
CA SER A 79 23.89 6.74 2.39
C SER A 79 23.20 6.84 3.75
N TYR A 80 22.15 7.65 3.83
CA TYR A 80 21.30 7.80 5.00
C TYR A 80 19.90 8.27 4.58
N TYR A 81 18.87 7.64 5.14
CA TYR A 81 17.48 7.87 4.85
C TYR A 81 16.71 8.24 6.12
N ASN A 82 16.01 9.37 6.08
CA ASN A 82 15.16 9.89 7.14
C ASN A 82 14.01 10.68 6.51
N ASP A 83 13.10 11.22 7.34
CA ASP A 83 11.93 11.97 6.87
C ASP A 83 12.28 13.18 5.96
N ALA A 84 13.41 13.85 6.22
CA ALA A 84 13.85 14.98 5.41
C ALA A 84 14.32 14.51 4.03
N VAL A 85 15.10 13.43 3.97
CA VAL A 85 15.54 12.80 2.72
C VAL A 85 14.35 12.21 1.97
N GLU A 86 13.41 11.56 2.66
CA GLU A 86 12.16 11.06 2.07
C GLU A 86 11.41 12.20 1.37
N LYS A 87 11.23 13.33 2.05
CA LYS A 87 10.54 14.49 1.47
C LYS A 87 11.24 14.98 0.20
N MET A 88 12.57 15.17 0.25
CA MET A 88 13.36 15.61 -0.91
C MET A 88 13.28 14.60 -2.07
N PHE A 89 13.35 13.32 -1.75
CA PHE A 89 13.22 12.23 -2.72
C PHE A 89 11.85 12.22 -3.39
N ILE A 90 10.76 12.31 -2.61
CA ILE A 90 9.40 12.35 -3.14
C ILE A 90 9.17 13.58 -4.01
N ASP A 91 9.69 14.74 -3.60
CA ASP A 91 9.61 15.97 -4.39
C ASP A 91 10.39 15.82 -5.72
N ALA A 92 11.59 15.24 -5.71
CA ALA A 92 12.35 14.96 -6.93
C ALA A 92 11.62 14.00 -7.89
N ILE A 93 10.99 12.94 -7.38
CA ILE A 93 10.18 12.03 -8.20
C ILE A 93 8.95 12.75 -8.77
N ARG A 94 8.36 13.69 -8.02
CA ARG A 94 7.25 14.52 -8.50
C ARG A 94 7.69 15.43 -9.63
N ASP A 95 8.84 16.07 -9.52
CA ASP A 95 9.39 16.93 -10.57
C ASP A 95 9.67 16.11 -11.85
N ILE A 96 10.31 14.96 -11.73
CA ILE A 96 10.52 14.02 -12.85
C ILE A 96 9.18 13.61 -13.49
N GLN A 97 8.18 13.24 -12.69
CA GLN A 97 6.85 12.90 -13.21
C GLN A 97 6.22 14.08 -13.96
N GLN A 98 6.36 15.31 -13.45
CA GLN A 98 5.83 16.51 -14.10
C GLN A 98 6.51 16.79 -15.44
N GLU A 99 7.85 16.73 -15.49
CA GLU A 99 8.62 16.93 -16.72
C GLU A 99 8.28 15.87 -17.78
N LEU A 100 8.22 14.59 -17.38
CA LEU A 100 7.84 13.51 -18.28
C LEU A 100 6.42 13.69 -18.83
N THR A 101 5.47 14.13 -17.98
CA THR A 101 4.07 14.38 -18.40
C THR A 101 3.94 15.60 -19.34
N GLN A 102 4.90 16.52 -19.35
CA GLN A 102 4.87 17.66 -20.28
C GLN A 102 5.40 17.29 -21.67
N ILE A 103 6.27 16.27 -21.73
CA ILE A 103 6.90 15.80 -22.97
C ILE A 103 6.05 14.70 -23.63
N LEU A 104 5.34 13.94 -22.81
CA LEU A 104 4.52 12.81 -23.22
C LEU A 104 3.04 13.15 -23.07
N ASP A 105 2.20 12.60 -23.96
CA ASP A 105 0.74 12.72 -23.83
C ASP A 105 0.15 11.88 -22.68
N PHE A 106 1.00 11.16 -21.94
CA PHE A 106 0.60 10.25 -20.86
C PHE A 106 1.48 10.40 -19.62
N SER A 107 0.96 9.94 -18.48
CA SER A 107 1.61 10.04 -17.18
C SER A 107 2.14 8.70 -16.67
N PHE A 108 3.18 8.78 -15.85
CA PHE A 108 3.61 7.67 -15.00
C PHE A 108 2.93 7.77 -13.63
N SER A 109 2.59 6.62 -13.06
CA SER A 109 2.26 6.50 -11.64
C SER A 109 3.31 5.68 -10.91
N PHE A 110 3.51 5.98 -9.63
CA PHE A 110 4.54 5.39 -8.79
C PHE A 110 3.96 4.89 -7.48
N GLY A 111 4.26 3.65 -7.13
CA GLY A 111 4.19 3.14 -5.76
C GLY A 111 5.59 3.12 -5.18
N VAL A 112 5.74 3.56 -3.93
CA VAL A 112 7.02 3.73 -3.24
C VAL A 112 7.03 2.86 -1.99
N SER A 113 8.08 2.09 -1.75
CA SER A 113 8.24 1.26 -0.55
C SER A 113 8.72 2.06 0.66
N ASN A 114 8.78 1.42 1.83
CA ASN A 114 9.70 1.88 2.88
C ASN A 114 11.15 1.67 2.43
N TYR A 115 12.10 2.38 3.05
CA TYR A 115 13.51 2.09 2.82
C TYR A 115 13.91 0.76 3.48
N THR A 116 14.96 0.14 2.96
CA THR A 116 15.58 -1.05 3.55
C THR A 116 17.08 -0.91 3.64
N GLU A 117 17.67 -1.39 4.74
CA GLU A 117 19.12 -1.40 4.97
C GLU A 117 19.80 -2.66 4.42
N ARG A 118 19.01 -3.70 4.10
CA ARG A 118 19.54 -5.00 3.70
C ARG A 118 19.13 -5.32 2.29
N VAL A 119 20.12 -5.66 1.47
CA VAL A 119 19.92 -6.17 0.11
C VAL A 119 18.97 -7.38 0.06
N THR A 120 18.95 -8.20 1.11
CA THR A 120 18.04 -9.36 1.22
C THR A 120 16.56 -8.98 1.25
N ASP A 121 16.26 -7.75 1.67
CA ASP A 121 14.89 -7.30 1.96
C ASP A 121 14.33 -6.46 0.79
N ILE A 122 15.11 -6.28 -0.29
CA ILE A 122 14.67 -5.64 -1.54
C ILE A 122 13.46 -6.36 -2.14
N ALA A 123 13.36 -7.68 -1.99
CA ALA A 123 12.19 -8.42 -2.44
C ALA A 123 10.91 -7.98 -1.71
N THR A 124 11.03 -7.70 -0.41
CA THR A 124 9.94 -7.13 0.40
C THR A 124 9.63 -5.73 -0.07
N ALA A 125 10.63 -4.84 -0.14
CA ALA A 125 10.47 -3.46 -0.63
C ALA A 125 9.82 -3.40 -2.02
N PHE A 126 10.17 -4.32 -2.92
CA PHE A 126 9.50 -4.46 -4.21
C PHE A 126 8.00 -4.77 -4.05
N GLN A 127 7.63 -5.71 -3.18
CA GLN A 127 6.22 -6.02 -2.93
C GLN A 127 5.47 -4.84 -2.31
N GLU A 128 6.09 -4.11 -1.39
CA GLU A 128 5.57 -2.88 -0.79
C GLU A 128 5.24 -1.82 -1.86
N ALA A 129 6.20 -1.54 -2.74
CA ALA A 129 6.03 -0.59 -3.83
C ALA A 129 4.91 -1.02 -4.79
N VAL A 130 4.82 -2.31 -5.12
CA VAL A 130 3.76 -2.86 -5.96
C VAL A 130 2.39 -2.71 -5.30
N ASP A 131 2.29 -2.97 -4.00
CA ASP A 131 1.04 -2.84 -3.25
C ASP A 131 0.56 -1.39 -3.18
N ALA A 132 1.48 -0.44 -2.98
CA ALA A 132 1.17 1.00 -3.03
C ALA A 132 0.72 1.44 -4.42
N LEU A 133 1.39 0.97 -5.48
CA LEU A 133 1.00 1.26 -6.87
C LEU A 133 -0.41 0.73 -7.16
N ARG A 134 -0.67 -0.54 -6.81
CA ARG A 134 -2.00 -1.15 -6.95
C ARG A 134 -3.07 -0.42 -6.16
N SER A 135 -2.74 0.03 -4.95
CA SER A 135 -3.67 0.81 -4.13
C SER A 135 -4.01 2.15 -4.78
N GLY A 136 -3.06 2.85 -5.40
CA GLY A 136 -3.34 4.09 -6.14
C GLY A 136 -4.25 3.84 -7.34
N TYR A 137 -4.03 2.76 -8.10
CA TYR A 137 -4.91 2.41 -9.22
C TYR A 137 -6.33 2.03 -8.79
N ARG A 138 -6.50 1.33 -7.66
CA ARG A 138 -7.85 1.02 -7.12
C ARG A 138 -8.65 2.26 -6.74
N GLU A 139 -7.98 3.40 -6.51
CA GLU A 139 -8.62 4.70 -6.26
C GLU A 139 -8.99 5.44 -7.56
N ASN A 140 -8.88 4.80 -8.73
CA ASN A 140 -9.06 5.42 -10.06
C ASN A 140 -8.21 6.67 -10.29
N LYS A 141 -7.04 6.74 -9.64
CA LYS A 141 -6.07 7.82 -9.84
C LYS A 141 -5.13 7.49 -10.99
N LYS A 142 -4.73 8.53 -11.72
CA LYS A 142 -3.58 8.55 -12.64
C LYS A 142 -2.59 9.60 -12.16
N ARG A 143 -1.35 9.55 -12.64
CA ARG A 143 -0.29 10.50 -12.31
C ARG A 143 -0.10 10.65 -10.80
N PHE A 144 -0.10 9.53 -10.07
CA PHE A 144 0.05 9.56 -8.62
C PHE A 144 1.43 9.09 -8.19
N ILE A 145 1.86 9.53 -7.01
CA ILE A 145 2.97 8.97 -6.26
C ILE A 145 2.39 8.55 -4.92
N LYS A 146 2.41 7.25 -4.64
CA LYS A 146 1.83 6.68 -3.42
C LYS A 146 2.89 5.94 -2.62
N THR A 147 3.16 6.41 -1.42
CA THR A 147 4.04 5.72 -0.48
C THR A 147 3.29 4.62 0.23
N TYR A 148 3.93 3.46 0.32
CA TYR A 148 3.45 2.31 1.05
C TYR A 148 3.59 2.57 2.55
N ARG A 149 2.49 2.41 3.27
CA ARG A 149 2.45 2.53 4.73
C ARG A 149 1.70 1.33 5.29
N ILE A 150 2.37 0.23 5.67
CA ILE A 150 1.64 -0.89 6.31
C ILE A 150 1.33 -0.60 7.78
N LYS A 151 2.27 -0.06 8.55
CA LYS A 151 2.40 -0.48 9.96
C LYS A 151 2.70 0.61 10.97
N GLU A 152 2.54 1.89 10.64
CA GLU A 152 2.55 2.95 11.66
C GLU A 152 1.46 2.68 12.72
N MET A 153 0.25 2.26 12.30
CA MET A 153 -0.82 1.88 13.22
C MET A 153 -0.46 0.67 14.10
N THR A 154 0.08 -0.41 13.53
CA THR A 154 0.37 -1.63 14.30
C THR A 154 1.54 -1.45 15.27
N GLU A 155 2.58 -0.72 14.89
CA GLU A 155 3.69 -0.36 15.80
C GLU A 155 3.24 0.67 16.84
N LEU A 156 2.37 1.62 16.49
CA LEU A 156 1.72 2.52 17.46
C LEU A 156 0.90 1.71 18.48
N PHE A 157 0.10 0.72 18.05
CA PHE A 157 -0.66 -0.15 18.95
C PHE A 157 0.25 -1.02 19.84
N LYS A 158 1.38 -1.52 19.32
CA LYS A 158 2.37 -2.25 20.13
C LYS A 158 3.12 -1.37 21.12
N SER A 159 3.28 -0.08 20.83
CA SER A 159 3.90 0.88 21.75
C SER A 159 3.03 1.18 22.98
N ILE A 160 1.72 0.88 22.90
CA ILE A 160 0.82 1.01 24.05
C ILE A 160 1.14 -0.12 25.04
N PRO A 161 1.53 0.20 26.29
CA PRO A 161 1.77 -0.82 27.30
C PRO A 161 0.54 -1.72 27.47
N GLN A 162 0.75 -3.03 27.55
CA GLN A 162 -0.33 -4.02 27.72
C GLN A 162 -1.28 -3.65 28.87
N GLN A 163 -0.73 -3.08 29.96
CA GLN A 163 -1.49 -2.60 31.10
C GLN A 163 -2.50 -1.50 30.71
N LYS A 164 -2.09 -0.52 29.89
CA LYS A 164 -2.98 0.53 29.40
C LYS A 164 -4.02 0.01 28.43
N LEU A 165 -3.68 -0.97 27.59
CA LEU A 165 -4.65 -1.65 26.73
C LEU A 165 -5.70 -2.39 27.56
N LYS A 166 -5.27 -3.07 28.63
CA LYS A 166 -6.16 -3.77 29.55
C LYS A 166 -7.07 -2.80 30.31
N GLU A 167 -6.53 -1.68 30.79
CA GLU A 167 -7.29 -0.62 31.44
C GLU A 167 -8.31 0.01 30.47
N PHE A 168 -7.91 0.31 29.24
CA PHE A 168 -8.81 0.81 28.20
C PHE A 168 -9.94 -0.19 27.93
N TYR A 169 -9.60 -1.45 27.66
CA TYR A 169 -10.55 -2.53 27.41
C TYR A 169 -11.54 -2.71 28.58
N GLN A 170 -11.04 -2.71 29.83
CA GLN A 170 -11.86 -2.76 31.04
C GLN A 170 -12.72 -1.50 31.22
N SER A 171 -12.21 -0.31 30.91
CA SER A 171 -12.97 0.93 31.07
C SER A 171 -14.06 1.10 30.01
N SER A 172 -13.82 0.62 28.78
CA SER A 172 -14.75 0.75 27.65
C SER A 172 -15.82 -0.32 27.66
N LEU A 173 -15.48 -1.56 27.99
CA LEU A 173 -16.43 -2.69 27.97
C LEU A 173 -16.93 -3.06 29.36
N LYS A 174 -16.29 -2.58 30.44
CA LYS A 174 -16.65 -2.87 31.83
C LYS A 174 -16.88 -4.37 32.03
N ASP A 175 -18.07 -4.74 32.45
CA ASP A 175 -18.58 -6.07 32.68
C ASP A 175 -18.59 -6.99 31.44
N LEU A 176 -18.57 -6.41 30.23
CA LEU A 176 -18.47 -7.15 28.96
C LEU A 176 -17.01 -7.50 28.59
N ALA A 177 -16.01 -6.90 29.26
CA ALA A 177 -14.60 -7.23 29.02
C ALA A 177 -14.28 -8.68 29.38
N PHE A 178 -14.93 -9.20 30.42
CA PHE A 178 -14.77 -10.58 30.88
C PHE A 178 -16.15 -11.18 31.16
N PRO A 179 -16.88 -11.63 30.11
CA PRO A 179 -18.27 -12.04 30.25
C PRO A 179 -18.37 -13.40 30.95
N GLU A 180 -18.84 -13.40 32.20
CA GLU A 180 -19.03 -14.62 33.00
C GLU A 180 -20.40 -15.29 32.80
N THR A 181 -21.38 -14.55 32.26
CA THR A 181 -22.73 -15.05 32.04
C THR A 181 -23.01 -15.22 30.55
N LYS A 182 -23.85 -16.19 30.21
CA LYS A 182 -24.31 -16.40 28.82
C LYS A 182 -24.96 -15.13 28.25
N GLU A 183 -25.68 -14.39 29.06
CA GLU A 183 -26.27 -13.12 28.63
C GLU A 183 -25.20 -12.09 28.22
N LYS A 184 -24.13 -11.92 29.00
CA LYS A 184 -23.04 -11.00 28.65
C LYS A 184 -22.26 -11.47 27.42
N GLN A 185 -22.13 -12.78 27.21
CA GLN A 185 -21.56 -13.35 25.99
C GLN A 185 -22.42 -13.01 24.77
N ASP A 186 -23.73 -13.23 24.86
CA ASP A 186 -24.68 -12.87 23.81
C ASP A 186 -24.67 -11.36 23.49
N LEU A 187 -24.50 -10.50 24.51
CA LEU A 187 -24.34 -9.05 24.33
C LEU A 187 -23.04 -8.71 23.59
N LEU A 188 -21.92 -9.32 23.98
CA LEU A 188 -20.63 -9.10 23.34
C LEU A 188 -20.62 -9.57 21.88
N GLU A 189 -21.19 -10.75 21.58
CA GLU A 189 -21.35 -11.24 20.20
C GLU A 189 -22.23 -10.31 19.37
N THR A 190 -23.29 -9.76 19.97
CA THR A 190 -24.16 -8.80 19.27
C THR A 190 -23.43 -7.50 19.00
N LEU A 191 -22.64 -7.01 19.95
CA LEU A 191 -21.83 -5.80 19.77
C LEU A 191 -20.75 -5.98 18.69
N ASP A 192 -20.05 -7.12 18.70
CA ASP A 192 -19.04 -7.44 17.69
C ASP A 192 -19.65 -7.50 16.28
N SER A 193 -20.75 -8.25 16.11
CA SER A 193 -21.46 -8.30 14.83
C SER A 193 -21.99 -6.93 14.41
N PHE A 194 -22.51 -6.13 15.34
CA PHE A 194 -23.02 -4.79 15.06
C PHE A 194 -21.93 -3.86 14.52
N LEU A 195 -20.75 -3.87 15.12
CA LEU A 195 -19.60 -3.09 14.67
C LEU A 195 -19.07 -3.57 13.31
N ASN A 196 -19.00 -4.90 13.11
CA ASN A 196 -18.57 -5.50 11.84
C ASN A 196 -19.53 -5.22 10.67
N HIS A 197 -20.80 -4.90 10.97
CA HIS A 197 -21.80 -4.48 9.99
C HIS A 197 -22.06 -2.97 10.02
N HIS A 198 -21.05 -2.16 10.39
CA HIS A 198 -21.09 -0.69 10.35
C HIS A 198 -22.29 -0.08 11.10
N CYS A 199 -22.63 -0.66 12.25
CA CYS A 199 -23.74 -0.24 13.10
C CYS A 199 -25.12 -0.35 12.42
N GLN A 200 -25.25 -1.19 11.39
CA GLN A 200 -26.52 -1.41 10.70
C GLN A 200 -27.32 -2.53 11.38
N ILE A 201 -28.39 -2.16 12.07
CA ILE A 201 -29.27 -3.09 12.80
C ILE A 201 -29.80 -4.21 11.89
N SER A 202 -30.23 -3.87 10.67
CA SER A 202 -30.83 -4.85 9.74
C SER A 202 -29.82 -5.90 9.28
N GLU A 203 -28.58 -5.50 8.98
CA GLU A 203 -27.54 -6.42 8.52
C GLU A 203 -27.00 -7.26 9.68
N THR A 204 -26.89 -6.67 10.87
CA THR A 204 -26.55 -7.38 12.12
C THR A 204 -27.58 -8.46 12.46
N ALA A 205 -28.88 -8.13 12.35
CA ALA A 205 -29.96 -9.06 12.62
C ALA A 205 -29.94 -10.25 11.65
N LYS A 206 -29.69 -9.98 10.36
CA LYS A 206 -29.54 -11.02 9.33
C LYS A 206 -28.34 -11.92 9.59
N SER A 207 -27.17 -11.34 9.88
CA SER A 207 -25.93 -12.12 10.10
C SER A 207 -26.00 -13.00 11.33
N MET A 208 -26.71 -12.56 12.37
CA MET A 208 -26.90 -13.30 13.62
C MET A 208 -28.16 -14.19 13.63
N PHE A 209 -28.96 -14.18 12.57
CA PHE A 209 -30.24 -14.91 12.49
C PHE A 209 -31.21 -14.60 13.65
N ILE A 210 -31.24 -13.35 14.10
CA ILE A 210 -32.14 -12.87 15.16
C ILE A 210 -33.01 -11.72 14.66
N HIS A 211 -34.08 -11.41 15.41
CA HIS A 211 -34.94 -10.28 15.05
C HIS A 211 -34.23 -8.94 15.30
N ARG A 212 -34.49 -7.94 14.45
CA ARG A 212 -33.94 -6.56 14.60
C ARG A 212 -34.19 -5.95 15.98
N ASN A 213 -35.34 -6.25 16.59
CA ASN A 213 -35.68 -5.72 17.92
C ASN A 213 -34.78 -6.34 19.00
N THR A 214 -34.35 -7.58 18.83
CA THR A 214 -33.41 -8.23 19.74
C THR A 214 -32.04 -7.55 19.66
N VAL A 215 -31.58 -7.20 18.45
CA VAL A 215 -30.35 -6.40 18.27
C VAL A 215 -30.48 -5.05 18.98
N ILE A 216 -31.57 -4.30 18.74
CA ILE A 216 -31.80 -3.01 19.39
C ILE A 216 -31.78 -3.12 20.91
N TYR A 217 -32.48 -4.12 21.45
CA TYR A 217 -32.52 -4.36 22.90
C TYR A 217 -31.13 -4.66 23.45
N ARG A 218 -30.38 -5.55 22.81
CA ARG A 218 -29.03 -5.93 23.24
C ARG A 218 -28.04 -4.77 23.16
N ILE A 219 -28.08 -3.96 22.09
CA ILE A 219 -27.22 -2.77 21.97
C ILE A 219 -27.54 -1.73 23.04
N LYS A 220 -28.83 -1.44 23.29
CA LYS A 220 -29.21 -0.55 24.42
C LYS A 220 -28.68 -1.06 25.75
N LYS A 221 -28.78 -2.38 25.98
CA LYS A 221 -28.26 -3.00 27.19
C LYS A 221 -26.74 -2.88 27.30
N CYS A 222 -26.01 -2.96 26.19
CA CYS A 222 -24.57 -2.67 26.15
C CYS A 222 -24.25 -1.20 26.51
N GLU A 223 -25.08 -0.23 26.11
CA GLU A 223 -24.90 1.19 26.44
C GLU A 223 -25.17 1.51 27.92
N GLU A 224 -26.12 0.79 28.53
CA GLU A 224 -26.50 0.95 29.94
C GLU A 224 -25.53 0.25 30.92
N SER A 225 -24.70 -0.67 30.43
CA SER A 225 -23.70 -1.41 31.20
C SER A 225 -22.50 -0.53 31.52
#